data_AF-A0A8S2TKG5-F1
#
_entry.id   AF-A0A8S2TKG5-F1
#
_cell.length_a   1.000
_cell.length_b   1.000
_cell.length_c   1.000
_cell.angle_alpha   90.00
_cell.angle_beta   90.00
_cell.angle_gamma   90.00
#
_symmetry.space_group_name_H-M   'P 1'
#
loop_
_entity.id
_entity.type
_entity.pdbx_description
1 polymer ?
#
loop_
_entity_poly.entity_id
_entity_poly.type
_entity_poly.pdbx_seq_one_letter_code
_entity_poly.pdbx_strand_id
1 'polypeptide(L)' 'MCEDDPFILNGDNRPGISFYLTSNSKYKANLNCTVKFRTAQPSQRLIVTIERMNILDCPGDLLKIYDGEKI' A
#
# COMPACT_ATOMS: atom_id res chain seq x y z
N MET A 1 0.38 4.45 8.67
CA MET A 1 -0.98 4.52 9.22
C MET A 1 -1.86 3.66 8.32
N CYS A 2 -2.68 2.76 8.87
CA CYS A 2 -3.66 2.04 8.06
C CYS A 2 -4.86 2.98 7.90
N GLU A 3 -5.13 3.41 6.68
CA GLU A 3 -6.26 4.29 6.38
C GLU A 3 -7.36 3.47 5.72
N ASP A 4 -8.59 3.64 6.19
CA ASP A 4 -9.76 2.99 5.60
C ASP A 4 -10.15 3.63 4.26
N ASP A 5 -9.83 4.92 4.11
CA ASP A 5 -10.12 5.70 2.91
C ASP A 5 -9.04 5.52 1.83
N PRO A 6 -9.44 5.50 0.54
CA PRO A 6 -8.49 5.35 -0.54
C PRO A 6 -7.68 6.64 -0.75
N PHE A 7 -6.37 6.47 -0.96
CA PHE A 7 -5.53 7.53 -1.50
C PHE A 7 -5.89 7.77 -2.96
N ILE A 8 -6.36 8.98 -3.26
CA ILE A 8 -6.60 9.41 -4.63
C ILE A 8 -5.30 10.00 -5.20
N LEU A 9 -4.76 9.34 -6.23
CA LEU A 9 -3.57 9.77 -6.96
C LEU A 9 -3.97 10.41 -8.29
N ASN A 10 -3.26 11.47 -8.65
CA ASN A 10 -3.45 12.21 -9.88
C ASN A 10 -2.07 12.51 -10.46
N GLY A 11 -1.79 12.06 -11.68
CA GLY A 11 -0.49 12.21 -12.32
C GLY A 11 0.09 13.64 -12.28
N ASP A 12 -0.76 14.66 -12.27
CA ASP A 12 -0.31 16.06 -12.32
C ASP A 12 -0.06 16.66 -10.93
N ASN A 13 -0.96 16.41 -9.96
CA ASN A 13 -0.94 17.07 -8.66
C ASN A 13 -0.44 16.17 -7.52
N ARG A 14 -0.58 14.85 -7.66
CA ARG A 14 -0.16 13.85 -6.67
C ARG A 14 0.26 12.57 -7.42
N PRO A 15 1.42 12.59 -8.09
CA PRO A 15 1.84 11.51 -8.99
C PRO A 15 2.11 10.20 -8.26
N GLY A 16 2.36 10.24 -6.95
CA GLY A 16 2.60 9.05 -6.14
C GLY A 16 2.65 9.34 -4.65
N ILE A 17 2.83 8.28 -3.88
CA ILE A 17 3.07 8.31 -2.44
C ILE A 17 4.02 7.17 -2.08
N SER A 18 4.98 7.46 -1.20
CA SER A 18 5.79 6.43 -0.57
C SER A 18 5.13 6.02 0.75
N PHE A 19 4.91 4.72 0.91
CA PHE A 19 4.27 4.19 2.10
C PHE A 19 5.25 3.30 2.85
N TYR A 20 5.39 3.57 4.14
CA TYR A 20 6.18 2.76 5.06
C TYR A 20 5.27 2.27 6.16
N LEU A 21 5.14 0.94 6.31
CA LEU A 21 4.37 0.34 7.39
C LEU A 21 5.01 0.60 8.78
N THR A 22 6.28 1.01 8.82
CA THR A 22 7.05 1.27 10.04
C THR A 22 8.35 2.01 9.68
N SER A 23 8.68 3.06 10.45
CA SER A 23 9.94 3.82 10.32
C SER A 23 11.07 3.23 11.16
N ASN A 24 10.76 2.34 12.12
CA ASN A 24 11.65 1.91 13.19
C ASN A 24 11.93 0.40 13.13
N SER A 25 12.35 -0.06 11.95
CA SER A 25 12.92 -1.39 11.65
C SER A 25 12.07 -2.65 11.91
N LYS A 26 10.97 -2.61 12.67
CA LYS A 26 10.00 -3.71 12.78
C LYS A 26 8.55 -3.20 12.77
N TYR A 27 7.65 -3.94 12.13
CA TYR A 27 6.20 -3.65 12.15
C TYR A 27 5.59 -4.21 13.45
N LYS A 28 4.45 -3.68 13.87
CA LYS A 28 3.73 -4.18 15.06
C LYS A 28 3.22 -5.60 14.78
N ALA A 29 3.34 -6.49 15.77
CA ALA A 29 2.78 -7.84 15.68
C ALA A 29 1.24 -7.80 15.57
N ASN A 30 0.66 -8.81 14.90
CA ASN A 30 -0.78 -8.93 14.65
C ASN A 30 -1.40 -7.72 13.92
N LEU A 31 -0.61 -7.05 13.08
CA LEU A 31 -1.09 -5.93 12.27
C LEU A 31 -1.82 -6.46 11.03
N ASN A 32 -3.11 -6.13 10.93
CA ASN A 32 -3.86 -6.28 9.68
C ASN A 32 -4.10 -4.89 9.08
N CYS A 33 -3.49 -4.62 7.94
CA CYS A 33 -3.52 -3.31 7.29
C CYS A 33 -3.97 -3.49 5.85
N THR A 34 -4.98 -2.71 5.45
CA THR A 34 -5.34 -2.56 4.04
C THR A 34 -5.13 -1.11 3.67
N VAL A 35 -4.47 -0.87 2.54
CA VAL A 35 -4.35 0.47 1.95
C VAL A 35 -4.94 0.40 0.56
N LYS A 36 -5.82 1.34 0.25
CA LYS A 36 -6.47 1.42 -1.06
C LYS A 36 -5.91 2.60 -1.83
N PHE A 37 -5.66 2.39 -3.12
CA PHE A 37 -5.25 3.44 -4.04
C PHE A 37 -6.28 3.52 -5.16
N ARG A 38 -6.65 4.74 -5.55
CA ARG A 38 -7.50 5.00 -6.70
C ARG A 38 -6.90 6.11 -7.54
N THR A 39 -7.05 6.01 -8.85
CA THR A 39 -6.73 7.11 -9.75
C THR A 39 -7.86 8.12 -9.75
N ALA A 40 -7.54 9.39 -10.04
CA ALA A 40 -8.55 10.44 -10.20
C ALA A 40 -9.41 10.22 -11.47
N GLN A 41 -8.88 9.53 -12.48
CA GLN A 41 -9.58 9.24 -13.73
C GLN A 41 -9.55 7.75 -14.07
N PRO A 42 -10.63 7.19 -14.67
CA PRO A 42 -10.69 5.77 -15.05
C PRO A 42 -9.66 5.31 -16.09
N SER A 43 -9.15 6.24 -16.92
CA SER A 43 -8.15 5.96 -17.95
C SER A 43 -6.73 5.84 -17.42
N GLN A 44 -6.49 6.30 -16.18
CA GLN A 44 -5.18 6.26 -15.54
C GLN A 44 -4.90 4.88 -14.97
N ARG A 45 -3.62 4.52 -14.90
CA ARG A 45 -3.15 3.27 -14.29
C ARG A 45 -2.19 3.58 -13.14
N LEU A 46 -2.19 2.71 -12.13
CA LEU A 46 -1.23 2.79 -11.03
C LEU A 46 -0.03 1.91 -11.34
N ILE A 47 1.17 2.45 -11.15
CA ILE A 47 2.41 1.69 -11.17
C ILE A 47 2.85 1.51 -9.73
N VAL A 48 2.90 0.27 -9.27
CA VAL A 48 3.35 -0.06 -7.91
C VAL A 48 4.78 -0.58 -7.99
N THR A 49 5.68 0.09 -7.27
CA THR A 49 7.08 -0.34 -7.13
C THR A 49 7.35 -0.66 -5.66
N ILE A 50 7.91 -1.84 -5.41
CA ILE A 50 8.36 -2.24 -4.07
C ILE A 50 9.87 -2.07 -4.03
N GLU A 51 10.33 -0.99 -3.41
CA GLU A 51 11.76 -0.70 -3.29
C GLU A 51 12.45 -1.66 -2.32
N ARG A 52 11.81 -1.94 -1.18
CA ARG A 52 12.32 -2.85 -0.16
C ARG A 52 11.17 -3.59 0.51
N MET A 53 11.30 -4.91 0.63
CA MET A 53 10.40 -5.75 1.39
C MET A 53 11.19 -6.48 2.48
N ASN A 54 10.76 -6.32 3.73
CA ASN A 54 11.37 -6.99 4.88
C ASN A 54 10.28 -7.58 5.78
N ILE A 55 9.67 -8.67 5.31
CA ILE A 55 8.69 -9.45 6.06
C ILE A 55 9.49 -10.56 6.73
N LEU A 56 10.03 -10.28 7.90
CA LEU A 56 10.96 -11.17 8.60
C LEU A 56 10.30 -11.75 9.85
N ASP A 57 10.37 -13.08 9.92
CA ASP A 57 10.47 -13.91 11.13
C ASP A 57 9.21 -14.55 11.75
N CYS A 58 8.02 -14.49 11.14
CA CYS A 58 6.86 -15.23 11.66
C CYS A 58 6.04 -15.92 10.55
N PRO A 59 5.73 -17.23 10.67
CA PRO A 59 4.73 -17.88 9.84
C PRO A 59 3.39 -17.14 9.94
N GLY A 60 2.91 -16.60 8.82
CA GLY A 60 1.63 -15.88 8.72
C GLY A 60 1.74 -14.41 8.30
N ASP A 61 2.93 -13.80 8.41
CA ASP A 61 3.15 -12.44 7.92
C ASP A 61 3.17 -12.40 6.39
N LEU A 62 2.42 -11.48 5.79
CA LEU A 62 2.27 -11.41 4.34
C LEU A 62 1.94 -10.00 3.84
N LEU A 63 2.36 -9.71 2.61
CA LEU A 63 1.87 -8.59 1.82
C LEU A 63 1.08 -9.15 0.64
N LYS A 64 -0.15 -8.64 0.45
CA LYS A 64 -0.99 -8.95 -0.72
C LYS A 64 -1.29 -7.67 -1.47
N ILE A 65 -1.09 -7.71 -2.78
CA ILE A 65 -1.48 -6.64 -3.71
C ILE A 65 -2.63 -7.19 -4.54
N TYR A 66 -3.71 -6.42 -4.61
CA TYR A 66 -4.88 -6.72 -5.41
C TYR A 66 -5.02 -5.65 -6.49
N ASP A 67 -5.32 -6.07 -7.71
CA ASP A 67 -5.74 -5.16 -8.78
C ASP A 67 -7.27 -5.03 -8.74
N GLY A 68 -7.77 -3.87 -8.33
CA GLY A 68 -9.19 -3.64 -8.07
C GLY A 68 -9.63 -3.93 -6.63
N GLU A 69 -10.95 -3.93 -6.40
CA GLU A 69 -11.49 -4.28 -5.08
C GLU A 69 -11.39 -5.78 -4.84
N LYS A 70 -10.91 -6.15 -3.64
CA LYS A 70 -10.82 -7.54 -3.17
C LYS A 70 -12.23 -8.14 -3.19
N ILE A 71 -12.50 -9.04 -4.15
CA ILE A 71 -13.71 -9.87 -4.20
C ILE A 71 -13.64 -10.90 -3.07
#